data_AF-A0A7J7XDY3-F1
#
_entry.id   AF-A0A7J7XDY3-F1
#
_cell.length_a   1.000
_cell.length_b   1.000
_cell.length_c   1.000
_cell.angle_alpha   90.00
_cell.angle_beta   90.00
_cell.angle_gamma   90.00
#
_symmetry.space_group_name_H-M   'P 1'
#
loop_
_entity.id
_entity.type
_entity.pdbx_description
1 polymer ?
#
loop_
_entity_poly.entity_id
_entity_poly.type
_entity_poly.pdbx_seq_one_letter_code
_entity_poly.pdbx_strand_id
1 'polypeptide(L)'
;MLSPRQGLLRPVGCGVEELRRRRREREAALRRARREQQLVSKRLLRDDTPEEAEGGSVASILGEAEIQQFLWLAQRGTEEKEREGALVSLRRGLQHPETQQTFIRSVGGQHADPGWAPDQQPRPVAA
;
A
#
# COMPACT_ATOMS: atom_id res chain seq x y z
N MET A 1 -63.37 -36.66 13.26
CA MET A 1 -61.96 -36.49 12.88
C MET A 1 -61.85 -35.19 12.07
N LEU A 2 -61.61 -34.06 12.73
CA LEU A 2 -61.35 -32.79 12.04
C LEU A 2 -60.10 -32.17 12.69
N SER A 3 -59.02 -32.17 11.93
CA SER A 3 -57.72 -31.61 12.31
C SER A 3 -57.81 -30.10 12.51
N PRO A 4 -57.13 -29.52 13.52
CA PRO A 4 -57.06 -28.09 13.65
C PRO A 4 -56.10 -27.54 12.58
N ARG A 5 -56.63 -26.71 11.70
CA ARG A 5 -55.87 -25.89 10.75
C ARG A 5 -54.83 -25.08 11.53
N GLN A 6 -53.56 -25.31 11.26
CA GLN A 6 -52.45 -24.45 11.67
C GLN A 6 -52.57 -23.12 10.90
N GLY A 7 -53.44 -22.25 11.40
CA GLY A 7 -53.43 -20.84 11.05
C GLY A 7 -52.19 -20.21 11.65
N LEU A 8 -51.29 -19.78 10.78
CA LEU A 8 -50.18 -18.86 11.00
C LEU A 8 -50.50 -17.83 12.11
N LEU A 9 -50.17 -18.15 13.37
CA LEU A 9 -50.36 -17.21 14.48
C LEU A 9 -49.26 -16.16 14.39
N ARG A 10 -49.63 -15.02 13.80
CA ARG A 10 -49.02 -13.71 14.08
C ARG A 10 -48.60 -13.65 15.55
N PRO A 11 -47.40 -13.16 15.90
CA PRO A 11 -47.05 -12.97 17.29
C PRO A 11 -48.01 -11.92 17.88
N VAL A 12 -48.93 -12.40 18.70
CA VAL A 12 -49.81 -11.61 19.54
C VAL A 12 -48.90 -10.87 20.52
N GLY A 13 -48.88 -9.53 20.44
CA GLY A 13 -48.21 -8.66 21.40
C GLY A 13 -46.70 -8.83 21.45
N CYS A 14 -45.98 -8.25 20.49
CA CYS A 14 -44.56 -7.94 20.74
C CYS A 14 -44.52 -6.97 21.92
N GLY A 15 -44.10 -7.46 23.10
CA GLY A 15 -44.15 -6.68 24.33
C GLY A 15 -43.39 -5.36 24.16
N VAL A 16 -43.79 -4.31 24.89
CA VAL A 16 -43.13 -2.99 24.81
C VAL A 16 -41.62 -3.09 25.01
N GLU A 17 -41.17 -3.99 25.89
CA GLU A 17 -39.75 -4.28 26.11
C GLU A 17 -39.06 -4.94 24.90
N GLU A 18 -39.77 -5.76 24.16
CA GLU A 18 -39.28 -6.40 22.95
C GLU A 18 -39.14 -5.41 21.78
N LEU A 19 -40.07 -4.46 21.68
CA LEU A 19 -39.98 -3.32 20.76
C LEU A 19 -38.83 -2.38 21.14
N ARG A 20 -38.64 -2.12 22.44
CA ARG A 20 -37.50 -1.36 22.97
C ARG A 20 -36.18 -2.06 22.67
N ARG A 21 -36.11 -3.38 22.86
CA ARG A 21 -34.93 -4.21 22.52
C ARG A 21 -34.59 -4.09 21.04
N ARG A 22 -35.56 -4.32 20.15
CA ARG A 22 -35.40 -4.18 18.69
C ARG A 22 -34.95 -2.77 18.28
N ARG A 23 -35.45 -1.72 18.94
CA ARG A 23 -35.01 -0.34 18.71
C ARG A 23 -33.54 -0.16 19.09
N ARG A 24 -33.11 -0.65 20.26
CA ARG A 24 -31.69 -0.59 20.69
C ARG A 24 -30.79 -1.39 19.76
N GLU A 25 -31.20 -2.59 19.33
CA GLU A 25 -30.47 -3.44 18.38
C GLU A 25 -30.27 -2.72 17.04
N ARG A 26 -31.32 -2.11 16.49
CA ARG A 26 -31.24 -1.32 15.25
C ARG A 26 -30.33 -0.10 15.40
N GLU A 27 -30.45 0.62 16.51
CA GLU A 27 -29.62 1.79 16.79
C GLU A 27 -28.14 1.42 16.99
N ALA A 28 -27.86 0.29 17.65
CA ALA A 28 -26.53 -0.27 17.79
C ALA A 28 -25.94 -0.72 16.44
N ALA A 29 -26.75 -1.36 15.60
CA ALA A 29 -26.36 -1.73 14.23
C ALA A 29 -26.03 -0.49 13.39
N LEU A 30 -26.83 0.58 13.46
CA LEU A 30 -26.54 1.84 12.76
C LEU A 30 -25.27 2.51 13.27
N ARG A 31 -25.02 2.51 14.59
CA ARG A 31 -23.76 3.02 15.15
C ARG A 31 -22.55 2.19 14.71
N ARG A 32 -22.66 0.86 14.69
CA ARG A 32 -21.61 -0.04 14.19
C ARG A 32 -21.36 0.18 12.71
N ALA A 33 -22.40 0.23 11.87
CA ALA A 33 -22.28 0.49 10.44
C ALA A 33 -21.66 1.87 10.15
N ARG A 34 -22.04 2.93 10.88
CA ARG A 34 -21.40 4.26 10.75
C ARG A 34 -19.92 4.22 11.14
N ARG A 35 -19.59 3.53 12.24
CA ARG A 35 -18.19 3.31 12.63
C ARG A 35 -17.45 2.53 11.56
N GLU A 36 -18.02 1.45 11.05
CA GLU A 36 -17.43 0.64 9.97
C GLU A 36 -17.25 1.45 8.71
N GLN A 37 -18.23 2.24 8.25
CA GLN A 37 -18.08 3.15 7.10
C GLN A 37 -17.00 4.22 7.32
N GLN A 38 -16.93 4.81 8.51
CA GLN A 38 -15.84 5.74 8.87
C GLN A 38 -14.49 5.03 9.05
N LEU A 39 -14.51 3.74 9.38
CA LEU A 39 -13.32 2.91 9.50
C LEU A 39 -12.94 2.29 8.16
N VAL A 40 -13.80 2.22 7.14
CA VAL A 40 -13.46 1.71 5.80
C VAL A 40 -12.44 2.64 5.15
N SER A 41 -12.57 3.96 5.33
CA SER A 41 -11.56 4.94 4.93
C SER A 41 -10.25 4.87 5.72
N LYS A 42 -10.17 4.08 6.80
CA LYS A 42 -8.91 3.78 7.53
C LYS A 42 -8.46 2.31 7.47
N ARG A 43 -9.36 1.37 7.19
CA ARG A 43 -9.11 -0.08 7.10
C ARG A 43 -8.66 -0.50 5.71
N LEU A 44 -9.03 0.25 4.66
CA LEU A 44 -8.50 0.03 3.31
C LEU A 44 -6.98 0.28 3.20
N LEU A 45 -6.36 0.89 4.21
CA LEU A 45 -4.90 1.05 4.31
C LEU A 45 -4.19 -0.15 4.96
N ARG A 46 -4.93 -1.16 5.43
CA ARG A 46 -4.43 -2.27 6.26
C ARG A 46 -4.97 -3.65 5.87
N ASP A 47 -5.60 -3.77 4.71
CA ASP A 47 -5.56 -5.05 4.00
C ASP A 47 -4.18 -5.12 3.34
N ASP A 48 -3.21 -5.37 4.22
CA ASP A 48 -1.88 -5.83 3.90
C ASP A 48 -2.04 -7.02 2.98
N THR A 49 -1.54 -6.87 1.77
CA THR A 49 -1.26 -7.93 0.81
C THR A 49 -0.55 -9.08 1.55
N PRO A 50 -1.16 -10.25 1.76
CA PRO A 50 -0.41 -11.44 2.13
C PRO A 50 -0.08 -12.21 0.84
N GLU A 51 0.49 -11.52 -0.14
CA GLU A 51 1.18 -12.15 -1.29
C GLU A 51 2.68 -11.88 -1.18
N GLU A 52 3.20 -11.77 0.04
CA GLU A 52 4.63 -11.99 0.34
C GLU A 52 4.77 -13.30 1.13
N ALA A 53 3.94 -14.29 0.78
CA ALA A 53 4.03 -15.67 1.25
C ALA A 53 4.42 -16.60 0.10
N GLU A 54 5.36 -16.18 -0.74
CA GLU A 54 6.13 -17.16 -1.51
C GLU A 54 7.55 -16.64 -1.78
N GLY A 55 8.53 -17.40 -1.28
CA GLY A 55 9.94 -17.16 -1.52
C GLY A 55 10.58 -16.27 -0.48
N GLY A 56 11.12 -16.91 0.56
CA GLY A 56 12.34 -16.43 1.23
C GLY A 56 13.48 -16.33 0.22
N SER A 57 13.39 -15.37 -0.68
CA SER A 57 14.50 -14.96 -1.52
C SER A 57 15.30 -14.01 -0.65
N VAL A 58 16.39 -14.54 -0.07
CA VAL A 58 17.50 -13.74 0.44
C VAL A 58 17.66 -12.59 -0.54
N ALA A 59 17.43 -11.36 -0.09
CA ALA A 59 17.56 -10.21 -0.95
C ALA A 59 18.98 -10.23 -1.52
N SER A 60 19.09 -10.57 -2.80
CA SER A 60 20.38 -10.62 -3.47
C SER A 60 20.86 -9.19 -3.62
N ILE A 61 22.14 -8.97 -3.34
CA ILE A 61 22.81 -7.71 -3.67
C ILE A 61 22.64 -7.52 -5.18
N LEU A 62 21.98 -6.43 -5.58
CA LEU A 62 21.72 -6.18 -7.00
C LEU A 62 22.96 -5.53 -7.63
N GLY A 63 23.36 -6.03 -8.79
CA GLY A 63 24.40 -5.41 -9.61
C GLY A 63 23.90 -4.15 -10.32
N GLU A 64 24.83 -3.36 -10.85
CA GLU A 64 24.52 -2.11 -11.56
C GLU A 64 23.59 -2.32 -12.77
N ALA A 65 23.79 -3.38 -13.55
CA ALA A 65 22.95 -3.70 -14.70
C ALA A 65 21.50 -4.03 -14.31
N GLU A 66 21.31 -4.74 -13.20
CA GLU A 66 19.99 -5.11 -12.67
C GLU A 66 19.25 -3.87 -12.14
N ILE A 67 19.97 -3.01 -11.42
CA ILE A 67 19.44 -1.72 -10.95
C ILE A 67 18.97 -0.86 -12.13
N GLN A 68 19.78 -0.76 -13.20
CA GLN A 68 19.41 -0.01 -14.40
C GLN A 68 18.19 -0.60 -15.11
N GLN A 69 18.12 -1.93 -15.20
CA GLN A 69 16.97 -2.62 -15.78
C GLN A 69 15.69 -2.34 -15.00
N PHE A 70 15.70 -2.45 -13.67
CA PHE A 70 14.53 -2.16 -12.84
C PHE A 70 14.13 -0.69 -12.90
N LEU A 71 15.11 0.22 -12.91
CA LEU A 71 14.85 1.65 -13.03
C LEU A 71 14.19 1.97 -14.37
N TRP A 72 14.67 1.36 -15.45
CA TRP A 72 14.08 1.52 -16.78
C TRP A 72 12.67 0.96 -16.87
N LEU A 73 12.42 -0.24 -16.31
CA LEU A 73 11.09 -0.84 -16.25
C LEU A 73 10.12 0.02 -15.42
N ALA A 74 10.60 0.58 -14.30
CA ALA A 74 9.80 1.46 -13.46
C ALA A 74 9.41 2.77 -14.16
N GLN A 75 10.26 3.26 -15.07
CA GLN A 75 10.05 4.50 -15.82
C GLN A 75 9.23 4.33 -17.10
N ARG A 76 9.31 3.16 -17.76
CA ARG A 76 8.74 2.97 -19.11
C ARG A 76 7.22 2.92 -19.19
N GLY A 77 6.48 2.98 -18.09
CA GLY A 77 5.01 2.94 -18.10
C GLY A 77 4.45 1.69 -18.79
N THR A 78 5.20 0.58 -18.78
CA THR A 78 4.74 -0.74 -19.23
C THR A 78 3.67 -1.28 -18.28
N GLU A 79 3.10 -2.46 -18.60
CA GLU A 79 2.10 -3.16 -17.79
C GLU A 79 2.28 -2.91 -16.29
N GLU A 80 1.22 -2.49 -15.61
CA GLU A 80 1.24 -2.08 -14.19
C GLU A 80 1.90 -3.16 -13.31
N LYS A 81 1.64 -4.44 -13.61
CA LYS A 81 2.22 -5.59 -12.93
C LYS A 81 3.75 -5.69 -13.08
N GLU A 82 4.29 -5.40 -14.27
CA GLU A 82 5.74 -5.43 -14.49
C GLU A 82 6.44 -4.28 -13.78
N ARG A 83 5.80 -3.10 -13.79
CA ARG A 83 6.28 -1.93 -13.05
C ARG A 83 6.30 -2.20 -11.54
N GLU A 84 5.22 -2.75 -11.00
CA GLU A 84 5.12 -3.13 -9.59
C GLU A 84 6.18 -4.18 -9.22
N GLY A 85 6.35 -5.22 -10.03
CA GLY A 85 7.36 -6.25 -9.82
C GLY A 85 8.80 -5.69 -9.81
N ALA A 86 9.10 -4.77 -10.73
CA ALA A 86 10.39 -4.09 -10.78
C ALA A 86 10.63 -3.20 -9.54
N LEU A 87 9.61 -2.48 -9.08
CA LEU A 87 9.70 -1.64 -7.88
C LEU A 87 9.84 -2.47 -6.59
N VAL A 88 9.15 -3.60 -6.48
CA VAL A 88 9.28 -4.52 -5.34
C VAL A 88 10.69 -5.11 -5.30
N SER A 89 11.21 -5.55 -6.46
CA SER A 89 12.56 -6.10 -6.57
C SER A 89 13.63 -5.06 -6.22
N LEU A 90 13.49 -3.84 -6.73
CA LEU A 90 14.38 -2.72 -6.41
C LEU A 90 14.31 -2.36 -4.91
N ARG A 91 13.11 -2.32 -4.32
CA ARG A 91 12.93 -2.07 -2.88
C ARG A 91 13.63 -3.11 -2.02
N ARG A 92 13.54 -4.40 -2.39
CA ARG A 92 14.22 -5.50 -1.67
C ARG A 92 15.75 -5.37 -1.81
N GLY A 93 16.27 -5.12 -3.01
CA GLY A 93 17.71 -4.93 -3.23
C GLY A 93 18.30 -3.73 -2.49
N LEU A 94 17.55 -2.62 -2.42
CA LEU A 94 17.93 -1.41 -1.67
C LEU A 94 17.94 -1.58 -0.16
N GLN A 95 17.54 -2.73 0.39
CA GLN A 95 17.77 -3.05 1.81
C GLN A 95 19.27 -3.22 2.11
N HIS A 96 20.09 -3.49 1.09
CA HIS A 96 21.54 -3.68 1.23
C HIS A 96 22.32 -2.37 0.97
N PRO A 97 23.28 -2.00 1.84
CA PRO A 97 24.07 -0.79 1.67
C PRO A 97 24.94 -0.80 0.40
N GLU A 98 25.41 -1.97 -0.05
CA GLU A 98 26.17 -2.14 -1.29
C GLU A 98 25.33 -1.77 -2.52
N THR A 99 24.09 -2.27 -2.56
CA THR A 99 23.12 -1.94 -3.61
C THR A 99 22.76 -0.45 -3.57
N GLN A 100 22.61 0.16 -2.38
CA GLN A 100 22.32 1.59 -2.23
C GLN A 100 23.42 2.46 -2.82
N GLN A 101 24.69 2.15 -2.52
CA GLN A 101 25.84 2.89 -3.07
C GLN A 101 25.87 2.81 -4.60
N THR A 102 25.60 1.62 -5.14
CA THR A 102 25.54 1.39 -6.58
C THR A 102 24.38 2.16 -7.21
N PHE A 103 23.20 2.12 -6.59
CA PHE A 103 22.02 2.89 -7.01
C PHE A 103 22.28 4.41 -7.02
N ILE A 104 22.83 4.96 -5.94
CA ILE A 104 23.16 6.38 -5.84
C ILE A 104 24.16 6.78 -6.93
N ARG A 105 25.15 5.94 -7.22
CA ARG A 105 26.10 6.18 -8.31
C ARG A 105 25.40 6.22 -9.67
N SER A 106 24.56 5.22 -9.97
CA SER A 106 23.87 5.11 -11.26
C SER A 106 22.79 6.17 -11.48
N VAL A 107 22.18 6.71 -10.41
CA VAL A 107 21.20 7.82 -10.49
C VAL A 107 21.90 9.19 -10.44
N GLY A 108 22.89 9.35 -9.57
CA GLY A 108 23.65 10.60 -9.40
C GLY A 108 24.47 10.97 -10.64
N GLY A 109 24.95 9.99 -11.40
CA GLY A 109 25.61 10.23 -12.69
C GLY A 109 24.65 10.73 -13.79
N GLN A 110 23.34 10.49 -13.68
CA GLN A 110 22.34 10.94 -14.65
C GLN A 110 21.82 12.36 -14.37
N HIS A 111 22.08 12.92 -13.17
CA HIS A 111 21.66 14.26 -12.77
C HIS A 111 22.83 15.23 -12.57
N ALA A 112 24.05 14.82 -12.94
CA ALA A 112 25.18 15.74 -13.07
C ALA A 112 24.94 16.63 -14.29
N ASP A 113 24.23 17.74 -14.07
CA ASP A 113 24.10 18.84 -15.01
C ASP A 113 25.52 19.30 -15.41
N PRO A 114 25.93 19.22 -16.70
CA PRO A 114 27.29 19.56 -17.14
C PRO A 114 27.62 21.07 -17.04
N GLY A 115 26.74 21.87 -16.43
CA GLY A 115 26.86 23.33 -16.32
C GLY A 115 27.47 23.86 -15.03
N TRP A 116 27.79 23.03 -14.03
CA TRP A 116 28.43 23.51 -12.80
C TRP A 116 29.96 23.54 -12.97
N ALA A 117 30.47 24.62 -13.58
CA ALA A 117 31.87 24.98 -13.48
C ALA A 117 31.99 26.02 -12.35
N PRO A 118 32.66 25.72 -11.21
CA PRO A 118 33.02 26.76 -10.26
C PRO A 118 34.09 27.64 -10.91
N ASP A 119 33.63 28.76 -11.48
CA ASP A 119 34.46 29.74 -12.16
C ASP A 119 35.42 30.42 -11.16
N GLN A 120 36.70 30.17 -11.40
CA GLN A 120 37.89 31.00 -11.19
C GLN A 120 38.34 31.40 -9.76
N GLN A 121 39.51 30.85 -9.43
CA GLN A 121 40.48 31.36 -8.47
C GLN A 121 40.73 32.87 -8.64
N PRO A 122 40.79 33.68 -7.58
CA PRO A 122 41.29 35.04 -7.71
C PRO A 122 42.80 35.02 -7.97
N ARG A 123 43.20 35.66 -9.08
CA ARG A 123 44.60 35.90 -9.45
C ARG A 123 45.31 36.73 -8.36
N PRO A 124 46.60 36.48 -8.09
CA PRO A 124 47.35 37.31 -7.15
C PRO A 124 47.56 38.70 -7.77
N VAL A 125 47.19 39.75 -7.03
CA VAL A 125 47.57 41.13 -7.36
C VAL A 125 48.98 41.34 -6.83
N ALA A 126 49.90 41.66 -7.75
CA ALA A 126 51.25 42.08 -7.41
C ALA A 126 51.23 43.57 -7.06
N ALA A 127 51.73 43.92 -5.87
CA ALA A 127 52.45 45.16 -5.55
C ALA A 127 53.07 45.03 -4.15
#